data_AF-A0A0W4ZFH4-F1
#
_entry.id   AF-A0A0W4ZFH4-F1
#
_cell.length_a   1.000
_cell.length_b   1.000
_cell.length_c   1.000
_cell.angle_alpha   90.00
_cell.angle_beta   90.00
_cell.angle_gamma   90.00
#
_symmetry.space_group_name_H-M   'P 1'
#
loop_
_entity.id
_entity.type
_entity.pdbx_description
1 polymer ?
#
loop_
_entity_poly.entity_id
_entity_poly.type
_entity_poly.pdbx_seq_one_letter_code
_entity_poly.pdbx_strand_id
1 'polypeptide(L)'
;MRLLGFLCALILSATTVFSVTEKFYKDLPKSDNMTQAFFIGGYVVGNHTKNEKDCKKHLKSYCNGVKGLDPTFKSGGYGLKEVCKNYKGACHGLFSLLKIECDSLILENGENIDYTTCLQKVSDCNQLETACGSDGVTVSCSKTRMKCFLQGQKDFALEVLSREFEENDDSDDSRLEGACHKFGGKGLDFTRLCLNRTELLKQLKNKTGLVGVGYTGYSHADHLFKEGQRLGGHFPLLENWDPYLLLAYLITAFGKGGTDKEKCESLGGLCAHFNGLSVTLKRFCGKDGRGNNVKKMCEEFDYKIYDPLNGHLTSLYQELEDRGLVNGNKTIPWVNLTKTRVTHRDCPRLEAKCKALTYFNATGLEIPCENLFGRCYQDYLNRTAIKELEHYMRGSLGREKLKYKKRGSACTTKLREVCYLHHNGSEPVLEKCLYLGRTCMEMGRDVEYECDKLLEETFVRKPSKDHCDNLRNRYEKYGGDCDSWHREGYNSFRARCEKV
;
A
#
# COMPACT_ATOMS: atom_id res chain seq x y z
N MET A 1 -15.38 -56.13 -22.72
CA MET A 1 -14.77 -55.21 -23.71
C MET A 1 -15.15 -53.73 -23.53
N ARG A 2 -16.37 -53.37 -23.09
CA ARG A 2 -16.75 -51.94 -22.89
C ARG A 2 -16.07 -51.24 -21.70
N LEU A 3 -15.62 -51.95 -20.66
CA LEU A 3 -14.86 -51.37 -19.54
C LEU A 3 -13.39 -51.04 -19.89
N LEU A 4 -12.76 -51.82 -20.77
CA LEU A 4 -11.37 -51.59 -21.21
C LEU A 4 -11.27 -50.37 -22.14
N GLY A 5 -12.30 -50.10 -22.96
CA GLY A 5 -12.37 -48.89 -23.77
C GLY A 5 -12.49 -47.60 -22.96
N PHE A 6 -13.18 -47.64 -21.82
CA PHE A 6 -13.35 -46.47 -20.93
C PHE A 6 -12.07 -46.16 -20.13
N LEU A 7 -11.35 -47.20 -19.68
CA LEU A 7 -10.04 -47.05 -19.02
C LEU A 7 -8.95 -46.56 -19.99
N CYS A 8 -8.92 -47.04 -21.24
CA CYS A 8 -8.00 -46.50 -22.25
C CYS A 8 -8.33 -45.05 -22.62
N ALA A 9 -9.60 -44.64 -22.67
CA ALA A 9 -9.98 -43.24 -22.93
C ALA A 9 -9.64 -42.30 -21.75
N LEU A 10 -9.73 -42.79 -20.51
CA LEU A 10 -9.30 -42.05 -19.31
C LEU A 10 -7.77 -41.95 -19.19
N ILE A 11 -7.04 -43.00 -19.58
CA ILE A 11 -5.57 -42.99 -19.59
C ILE A 11 -5.03 -42.15 -20.77
N LEU A 12 -5.69 -42.19 -21.94
CA LEU A 12 -5.33 -41.34 -23.10
C LEU A 12 -5.67 -39.86 -22.86
N SER A 13 -6.75 -39.54 -22.15
CA SER A 13 -7.04 -38.16 -21.74
C SER A 13 -6.11 -37.68 -20.64
N ALA A 14 -5.74 -38.54 -19.67
CA ALA A 14 -4.76 -38.20 -18.64
C ALA A 14 -3.34 -38.01 -19.20
N THR A 15 -2.90 -38.81 -20.17
CA THR A 15 -1.56 -38.71 -20.80
C THR A 15 -1.45 -37.57 -21.80
N THR A 16 -2.50 -37.27 -22.57
CA THR A 16 -2.51 -36.05 -23.40
C THR A 16 -2.57 -34.78 -22.54
N VAL A 17 -3.34 -34.78 -21.46
CA VAL A 17 -3.35 -33.68 -20.47
C VAL A 17 -1.98 -33.51 -19.83
N PHE A 18 -1.33 -34.58 -19.35
CA PHE A 18 0.03 -34.53 -18.80
C PHE A 18 1.08 -34.05 -19.81
N SER A 19 1.00 -34.46 -21.08
CA SER A 19 1.96 -34.04 -22.12
C SER A 19 1.82 -32.56 -22.49
N VAL A 20 0.61 -32.00 -22.38
CA VAL A 20 0.36 -30.56 -22.63
C VAL A 20 0.83 -29.73 -21.43
N THR A 21 0.62 -30.17 -20.19
CA THR A 21 1.16 -29.48 -19.00
C THR A 21 2.68 -29.56 -18.93
N GLU A 22 3.31 -30.71 -19.21
CA GLU A 22 4.76 -30.86 -19.15
C GLU A 22 5.49 -30.05 -20.23
N LYS A 23 4.91 -29.95 -21.44
CA LYS A 23 5.45 -29.12 -22.53
C LYS A 23 5.25 -27.63 -22.27
N PHE A 24 4.09 -27.24 -21.72
CA PHE A 24 3.85 -25.86 -21.26
C PHE A 24 4.83 -25.46 -20.15
N TYR A 25 5.24 -26.40 -19.29
CA TYR A 25 6.16 -26.19 -18.17
C TYR A 25 7.64 -26.10 -18.58
N LYS A 26 8.08 -26.90 -19.56
CA LYS A 26 9.48 -26.92 -20.04
C LYS A 26 9.83 -25.76 -20.97
N ASP A 27 8.85 -25.18 -21.66
CA ASP A 27 9.06 -24.12 -22.66
C ASP A 27 8.85 -22.70 -22.12
N LEU A 28 8.46 -22.52 -20.84
CA LEU A 28 8.31 -21.19 -20.22
C LEU A 28 9.64 -20.67 -19.66
N PRO A 29 10.17 -19.53 -20.15
CA PRO A 29 11.35 -18.91 -19.55
C PRO A 29 11.06 -18.47 -18.09
N LYS A 30 11.92 -18.93 -17.18
CA LYS A 30 11.72 -18.96 -15.71
C LYS A 30 11.80 -17.62 -14.95
N SER A 31 11.85 -16.47 -15.60
CA SER A 31 11.94 -15.19 -14.88
C SER A 31 11.07 -14.13 -15.56
N ASP A 32 9.99 -13.70 -14.92
CA ASP A 32 9.01 -12.68 -15.35
C ASP A 32 7.82 -13.19 -16.19
N ASN A 33 8.06 -14.02 -17.21
CA ASN A 33 6.97 -14.53 -18.07
C ASN A 33 6.06 -15.56 -17.37
N MET A 34 6.63 -16.35 -16.44
CA MET A 34 5.89 -17.35 -15.67
C MET A 34 5.01 -16.63 -14.62
N THR A 35 5.56 -15.65 -13.90
CA THR A 35 4.83 -14.83 -12.92
C THR A 35 3.59 -14.15 -13.52
N GLN A 36 3.65 -13.67 -14.77
CA GLN A 36 2.49 -13.05 -15.43
C GLN A 36 1.43 -14.05 -15.86
N ALA A 37 1.82 -15.19 -16.43
CA ALA A 37 0.87 -16.24 -16.82
C ALA A 37 0.21 -16.87 -15.57
N PHE A 38 0.98 -17.05 -14.50
CA PHE A 38 0.51 -17.50 -13.20
C PHE A 38 -0.34 -16.43 -12.52
N PHE A 39 -0.01 -15.15 -12.61
CA PHE A 39 -0.82 -14.07 -12.06
C PHE A 39 -2.16 -13.94 -12.79
N ILE A 40 -2.15 -13.87 -14.13
CA ILE A 40 -3.37 -13.85 -14.94
C ILE A 40 -4.19 -15.11 -14.65
N GLY A 41 -3.52 -16.25 -14.49
CA GLY A 41 -4.14 -17.50 -14.08
C GLY A 41 -4.76 -17.42 -12.70
N GLY A 42 -3.98 -17.29 -11.63
CA GLY A 42 -4.42 -17.22 -10.23
C GLY A 42 -5.42 -16.10 -9.95
N TYR A 43 -5.27 -14.92 -10.57
CA TYR A 43 -6.23 -13.83 -10.42
C TYR A 43 -7.55 -14.13 -11.15
N VAL A 44 -7.52 -14.58 -12.41
CA VAL A 44 -8.77 -14.90 -13.16
C VAL A 44 -9.45 -16.16 -12.64
N VAL A 45 -8.65 -17.16 -12.27
CA VAL A 45 -9.10 -18.46 -11.74
C VAL A 45 -9.58 -18.33 -10.30
N GLY A 46 -8.84 -17.61 -9.46
CA GLY A 46 -9.15 -17.51 -8.05
C GLY A 46 -10.24 -16.49 -7.72
N ASN A 47 -10.22 -15.27 -8.30
CA ASN A 47 -11.24 -14.25 -7.96
C ASN A 47 -12.61 -14.56 -8.56
N HIS A 48 -12.64 -15.33 -9.65
CA HIS A 48 -13.86 -15.60 -10.42
C HIS A 48 -14.03 -17.07 -10.72
N THR A 49 -14.03 -17.88 -9.66
CA THR A 49 -14.75 -19.16 -9.48
C THR A 49 -13.90 -20.43 -9.43
N LYS A 50 -14.35 -21.33 -8.56
CA LYS A 50 -14.14 -22.79 -8.67
C LYS A 50 -14.76 -23.40 -9.96
N ASN A 51 -15.15 -22.58 -10.96
CA ASN A 51 -15.91 -22.98 -12.13
C ASN A 51 -15.17 -22.56 -13.42
N GLU A 52 -14.73 -23.57 -14.16
CA GLU A 52 -14.03 -23.43 -15.44
C GLU A 52 -14.73 -22.51 -16.47
N LYS A 53 -16.06 -22.37 -16.39
CA LYS A 53 -16.87 -21.51 -17.29
C LYS A 53 -16.55 -20.02 -17.15
N ASP A 54 -16.40 -19.51 -15.93
CA ASP A 54 -16.18 -18.08 -15.70
C ASP A 54 -14.71 -17.70 -15.95
N CYS A 55 -13.76 -18.57 -15.58
CA CYS A 55 -12.36 -18.45 -15.99
C CYS A 55 -12.26 -18.28 -17.52
N LYS A 56 -12.89 -19.19 -18.28
CA LYS A 56 -12.90 -19.12 -19.75
C LYS A 56 -13.50 -17.82 -20.27
N LYS A 57 -14.55 -17.29 -19.64
CA LYS A 57 -15.21 -16.05 -20.04
C LYS A 57 -14.32 -14.83 -19.84
N HIS A 58 -13.73 -14.68 -18.65
CA HIS A 58 -12.86 -13.55 -18.32
C HIS A 58 -11.56 -13.59 -19.12
N LEU A 59 -10.94 -14.76 -19.23
CA LEU A 59 -9.71 -14.94 -20.00
C LEU A 59 -9.94 -14.69 -21.49
N LYS A 60 -11.07 -15.15 -22.05
CA LYS A 60 -11.47 -14.83 -23.43
C LYS A 60 -11.63 -13.33 -23.64
N SER A 61 -12.30 -12.63 -22.73
CA SER A 61 -12.50 -11.18 -22.83
C SER A 61 -11.18 -10.44 -22.85
N TYR A 62 -10.27 -10.78 -21.93
CA TYR A 62 -8.95 -10.19 -21.84
C TYR A 62 -8.12 -10.46 -23.11
N CYS A 63 -8.01 -11.74 -23.50
CA CYS A 63 -7.24 -12.15 -24.68
C CYS A 63 -7.77 -11.58 -26.00
N ASN A 64 -9.10 -11.44 -26.15
CA ASN A 64 -9.68 -10.77 -27.30
C ASN A 64 -9.33 -9.28 -27.32
N GLY A 65 -9.29 -8.64 -26.15
CA GLY A 65 -8.83 -7.26 -26.00
C GLY A 65 -7.37 -7.09 -26.44
N VAL A 66 -6.49 -8.01 -26.03
CA VAL A 66 -5.07 -8.00 -26.41
C VAL A 66 -4.90 -8.27 -27.91
N LYS A 67 -5.60 -9.26 -28.49
CA LYS A 67 -5.55 -9.54 -29.94
C LYS A 67 -6.00 -8.35 -30.80
N GLY A 68 -6.93 -7.55 -30.31
CA GLY A 68 -7.39 -6.34 -31.00
C GLY A 68 -6.32 -5.24 -31.07
N LEU A 69 -5.32 -5.26 -30.19
CA LEU A 69 -4.21 -4.30 -30.18
C LEU A 69 -2.95 -4.87 -30.84
N ASP A 70 -2.67 -6.14 -30.62
CA ASP A 70 -1.57 -6.87 -31.25
C ASP A 70 -2.01 -8.29 -31.58
N PRO A 71 -2.40 -8.54 -32.85
CA PRO A 71 -2.80 -9.86 -33.32
C PRO A 71 -1.71 -10.93 -33.14
N THR A 72 -0.45 -10.51 -33.03
CA THR A 72 0.73 -11.39 -32.99
C THR A 72 1.32 -11.58 -31.59
N PHE A 73 0.85 -10.82 -30.59
CA PHE A 73 1.39 -10.79 -29.22
C PHE A 73 2.92 -10.61 -29.18
N LYS A 74 3.46 -9.78 -30.08
CA LYS A 74 4.87 -9.42 -30.16
C LYS A 74 5.36 -8.70 -28.91
N SER A 75 4.54 -7.84 -28.28
CA SER A 75 5.01 -7.10 -27.09
C SER A 75 4.64 -7.74 -25.75
N GLY A 76 3.59 -8.55 -25.67
CA GLY A 76 2.99 -8.98 -24.39
C GLY A 76 3.70 -10.10 -23.62
N GLY A 77 4.95 -10.40 -23.93
CA GLY A 77 5.67 -11.53 -23.34
C GLY A 77 5.20 -12.91 -23.80
N TYR A 78 6.02 -13.93 -23.56
CA TYR A 78 5.75 -15.31 -24.02
C TYR A 78 4.59 -15.95 -23.24
N GLY A 79 4.48 -15.65 -21.94
CA GLY A 79 3.43 -16.21 -21.07
C GLY A 79 2.02 -15.82 -21.50
N LEU A 80 1.78 -14.52 -21.76
CA LEU A 80 0.48 -14.03 -22.23
C LEU A 80 0.09 -14.63 -23.58
N LYS A 81 1.05 -14.73 -24.49
CA LYS A 81 0.85 -15.29 -25.84
C LYS A 81 0.36 -16.73 -25.75
N GLU A 82 0.97 -17.56 -24.92
CA GLU A 82 0.57 -18.96 -24.75
C GLU A 82 -0.79 -19.10 -24.06
N VAL A 83 -1.04 -18.33 -22.99
CA VAL A 83 -2.35 -18.30 -22.30
C VAL A 83 -3.46 -17.89 -23.27
N CYS A 84 -3.23 -16.89 -24.12
CA CYS A 84 -4.24 -16.38 -25.06
C CYS A 84 -4.39 -17.17 -26.36
N LYS A 85 -3.41 -17.99 -26.74
CA LYS A 85 -3.55 -18.97 -27.83
C LYS A 85 -4.47 -20.13 -27.44
N ASN A 86 -4.38 -20.61 -26.20
CA ASN A 86 -5.16 -21.75 -25.71
C ASN A 86 -5.95 -21.46 -24.42
N TYR A 87 -6.65 -20.32 -24.36
CA TYR A 87 -7.38 -19.90 -23.16
C TYR A 87 -8.44 -20.92 -22.68
N LYS A 88 -8.93 -21.80 -23.56
CA LYS A 88 -9.88 -22.87 -23.20
C LYS A 88 -9.23 -24.00 -22.39
N GLY A 89 -7.99 -24.38 -22.74
CA GLY A 89 -7.22 -25.40 -22.00
C GLY A 89 -6.40 -24.82 -20.85
N ALA A 90 -6.04 -23.53 -20.93
CA ALA A 90 -5.21 -22.85 -19.93
C ALA A 90 -5.82 -22.88 -18.54
N CYS A 91 -7.13 -22.69 -18.40
CA CYS A 91 -7.80 -22.71 -17.10
C CYS A 91 -7.54 -24.03 -16.32
N HIS A 92 -7.59 -25.19 -16.98
CA HIS A 92 -7.37 -26.48 -16.31
C HIS A 92 -5.91 -26.71 -15.89
N GLY A 93 -4.95 -26.33 -16.75
CA GLY A 93 -3.53 -26.38 -16.42
C GLY A 93 -3.17 -25.46 -15.26
N LEU A 94 -3.74 -24.26 -15.23
CA LEU A 94 -3.55 -23.28 -14.16
C LEU A 94 -4.07 -23.78 -12.81
N PHE A 95 -5.26 -24.41 -12.77
CA PHE A 95 -5.78 -25.02 -11.53
C PHE A 95 -4.85 -26.09 -10.95
N SER A 96 -4.25 -26.92 -11.80
CA SER A 96 -3.38 -28.01 -11.37
C SER A 96 -2.05 -27.49 -10.83
N LEU A 97 -1.49 -26.46 -11.47
CA LEU A 97 -0.27 -25.78 -11.02
C LEU A 97 -0.48 -25.12 -9.66
N LEU A 98 -1.57 -24.36 -9.51
CA LEU A 98 -1.90 -23.71 -8.25
C LEU A 98 -2.05 -24.73 -7.11
N LYS A 99 -2.66 -25.90 -7.37
CA LYS A 99 -2.81 -26.95 -6.36
C LYS A 99 -1.45 -27.51 -5.87
N ILE A 100 -0.49 -27.73 -6.77
CA ILE A 100 0.85 -28.20 -6.41
C ILE A 100 1.57 -27.15 -5.57
N GLU A 101 1.44 -25.87 -5.93
CA GLU A 101 2.01 -24.76 -5.17
C GLU A 101 1.40 -24.71 -3.76
N CYS A 102 0.06 -24.81 -3.64
CA CYS A 102 -0.68 -24.84 -2.38
C CYS A 102 -0.17 -25.90 -1.40
N ASP A 103 0.16 -27.10 -1.90
CA ASP A 103 0.61 -28.22 -1.08
C ASP A 103 2.08 -28.07 -0.63
N SER A 104 2.85 -27.20 -1.28
CA SER A 104 4.29 -27.01 -1.04
C SER A 104 4.65 -25.81 -0.15
N LEU A 105 3.67 -24.98 0.23
CA LEU A 105 3.94 -23.74 0.96
C LEU A 105 4.23 -23.95 2.44
N ILE A 106 5.51 -23.83 2.76
CA ILE A 106 5.99 -23.36 4.05
C ILE A 106 6.51 -21.94 3.81
N LEU A 107 5.69 -20.92 4.09
CA LEU A 107 6.18 -19.54 4.08
C LEU A 107 7.14 -19.37 5.25
N GLU A 108 8.44 -19.37 4.96
CA GLU A 108 9.46 -19.06 5.96
C GLU A 108 9.24 -17.63 6.47
N ASN A 109 8.93 -17.54 7.76
CA ASN A 109 8.66 -16.31 8.51
C ASN A 109 9.95 -15.59 8.95
N GLY A 110 10.96 -15.53 8.08
CA GLY A 110 12.20 -14.80 8.37
C GLY A 110 11.94 -13.36 8.83
N GLU A 111 12.74 -12.86 9.76
CA GLU A 111 12.56 -11.55 10.40
C GLU A 111 13.07 -10.36 9.56
N ASN A 112 13.94 -10.61 8.58
CA ASN A 112 14.45 -9.60 7.65
C ASN A 112 14.08 -9.97 6.21
N ILE A 113 13.07 -9.30 5.68
CA ILE A 113 12.66 -9.41 4.28
C ILE A 113 12.85 -8.02 3.67
N ASP A 114 13.71 -7.89 2.67
CA ASP A 114 13.84 -6.62 1.94
C ASP A 114 12.56 -6.30 1.14
N TYR A 115 12.39 -5.05 0.72
CA TYR A 115 11.17 -4.59 0.05
C TYR A 115 10.86 -5.38 -1.23
N THR A 116 11.87 -5.72 -2.04
CA THR A 116 11.69 -6.47 -3.30
C THR A 116 11.19 -7.89 -3.03
N THR A 117 11.81 -8.57 -2.07
CA THR A 117 11.39 -9.90 -1.60
C THR A 117 9.99 -9.83 -1.00
N CYS A 118 9.66 -8.73 -0.33
CA CYS A 118 8.32 -8.47 0.18
C CYS A 118 7.27 -8.36 -0.92
N LEU A 119 7.53 -7.59 -1.97
CA LEU A 119 6.62 -7.49 -3.11
C LEU A 119 6.38 -8.85 -3.78
N GLN A 120 7.44 -9.65 -3.94
CA GLN A 120 7.33 -11.00 -4.50
C GLN A 120 6.46 -11.90 -3.60
N LYS A 121 6.78 -11.98 -2.30
CA LYS A 121 6.03 -12.82 -1.34
C LYS A 121 4.57 -12.38 -1.21
N VAL A 122 4.29 -11.08 -1.24
CA VAL A 122 2.92 -10.55 -1.23
C VAL A 122 2.18 -10.99 -2.49
N SER A 123 2.86 -10.95 -3.65
CA SER A 123 2.25 -11.40 -4.90
C SER A 123 1.95 -12.90 -4.90
N ASP A 124 2.91 -13.70 -4.45
CA ASP A 124 2.72 -15.14 -4.27
C ASP A 124 1.50 -15.37 -3.36
N CYS A 125 1.44 -14.66 -2.22
CA CYS A 125 0.34 -14.77 -1.27
C CYS A 125 -1.03 -14.42 -1.84
N ASN A 126 -1.12 -13.39 -2.68
CA ASN A 126 -2.38 -13.05 -3.34
C ASN A 126 -2.83 -14.15 -4.28
N GLN A 127 -1.90 -14.73 -5.05
CA GLN A 127 -2.21 -15.83 -5.96
C GLN A 127 -2.68 -17.07 -5.19
N LEU A 128 -1.99 -17.38 -4.09
CA LEU A 128 -2.18 -18.59 -3.30
C LEU A 128 -3.43 -18.55 -2.44
N GLU A 129 -3.71 -17.47 -1.71
CA GLU A 129 -4.96 -17.38 -0.95
C GLU A 129 -6.18 -17.54 -1.85
N THR A 130 -6.10 -16.96 -3.04
CA THR A 130 -7.18 -16.97 -4.01
C THR A 130 -7.38 -18.35 -4.64
N ALA A 131 -6.31 -19.15 -4.76
CA ALA A 131 -6.37 -20.49 -5.34
C ALA A 131 -6.59 -21.62 -4.33
N CYS A 132 -5.92 -21.57 -3.18
CA CYS A 132 -5.90 -22.64 -2.19
C CYS A 132 -7.12 -22.56 -1.25
N GLY A 133 -7.58 -21.33 -0.94
CA GLY A 133 -8.74 -21.10 -0.07
C GLY A 133 -8.67 -21.76 1.31
N SER A 134 -7.47 -22.15 1.79
CA SER A 134 -7.29 -22.77 3.09
C SER A 134 -7.04 -21.71 4.17
N ASP A 135 -7.56 -21.95 5.38
CA ASP A 135 -7.39 -21.05 6.52
C ASP A 135 -5.88 -20.88 6.86
N GLY A 136 -5.07 -21.94 6.70
CA GLY A 136 -3.63 -21.91 6.96
C GLY A 136 -2.85 -20.98 6.02
N VAL A 137 -3.13 -21.03 4.71
CA VAL A 137 -2.53 -20.12 3.72
C VAL A 137 -2.95 -18.68 4.01
N THR A 138 -4.23 -18.47 4.35
CA THR A 138 -4.77 -17.15 4.68
C THR A 138 -4.07 -16.50 5.88
N VAL A 139 -3.88 -17.26 6.97
CA VAL A 139 -3.17 -16.76 8.16
C VAL A 139 -1.72 -16.41 7.83
N SER A 140 -1.01 -17.30 7.14
CA SER A 140 0.41 -17.09 6.82
C SER A 140 0.62 -15.90 5.88
N CYS A 141 -0.28 -15.72 4.93
CA CYS A 141 -0.24 -14.61 3.99
C CYS A 141 -0.64 -13.28 4.62
N SER A 142 -1.64 -13.26 5.51
CA SER A 142 -1.94 -12.09 6.33
C SER A 142 -0.71 -11.59 7.11
N LYS A 143 -0.01 -12.51 7.81
CA LYS A 143 1.21 -12.18 8.57
C LYS A 143 2.32 -11.64 7.66
N THR A 144 2.52 -12.27 6.51
CA THR A 144 3.50 -11.83 5.51
C THR A 144 3.20 -10.41 5.00
N ARG A 145 1.94 -10.14 4.62
CA ARG A 145 1.52 -8.82 4.14
C ARG A 145 1.66 -7.74 5.21
N MET A 146 1.29 -8.03 6.45
CA MET A 146 1.47 -7.12 7.57
C MET A 146 2.96 -6.77 7.74
N LYS A 147 3.86 -7.76 7.78
CA LYS A 147 5.30 -7.53 7.87
C LYS A 147 5.80 -6.64 6.74
N CYS A 148 5.42 -6.94 5.50
CA CYS A 148 5.83 -6.18 4.33
C CYS A 148 5.29 -4.75 4.30
N PHE A 149 4.06 -4.56 4.74
CA PHE A 149 3.46 -3.24 4.87
C PHE A 149 4.21 -2.38 5.91
N LEU A 150 4.48 -2.94 7.09
CA LEU A 150 5.23 -2.26 8.15
C LEU A 150 6.68 -1.94 7.71
N GLN A 151 7.33 -2.88 7.02
CA GLN A 151 8.67 -2.67 6.49
C GLN A 151 8.68 -1.57 5.41
N GLY A 152 7.71 -1.56 4.49
CA GLY A 152 7.56 -0.50 3.50
C GLY A 152 7.34 0.89 4.11
N GLN A 153 6.57 0.99 5.21
CA GLN A 153 6.41 2.25 5.95
C GLN A 153 7.74 2.73 6.56
N LYS A 154 8.53 1.81 7.14
CA LYS A 154 9.86 2.11 7.68
C LYS A 154 10.83 2.56 6.58
N ASP A 155 10.87 1.85 5.44
CA ASP A 155 11.76 2.17 4.33
C ASP A 155 11.44 3.52 3.70
N PHE A 156 10.15 3.85 3.58
CA PHE A 156 9.70 5.16 3.14
C PHE A 156 10.09 6.26 4.13
N ALA A 157 9.91 6.05 5.43
CA ALA A 157 10.32 7.02 6.45
C ALA A 157 11.84 7.28 6.39
N LEU A 158 12.63 6.22 6.21
CA LEU A 158 14.07 6.32 6.02
C LEU A 158 14.44 7.06 4.73
N GLU A 159 13.72 6.84 3.63
CA GLU A 159 13.93 7.58 2.37
C GLU A 159 13.65 9.08 2.52
N VAL A 160 12.54 9.44 3.15
CA VAL A 160 12.20 10.85 3.42
C VAL A 160 13.27 11.50 4.30
N LEU A 161 13.72 10.81 5.36
CA LEU A 161 14.79 11.29 6.23
C LEU A 161 16.13 11.41 5.50
N SER A 162 16.46 10.47 4.59
CA SER A 162 17.70 10.51 3.80
C SER A 162 17.76 11.73 2.90
N ARG A 163 16.66 12.05 2.21
CA ARG A 163 16.60 13.24 1.35
C ARG A 163 16.75 14.53 2.13
N GLU A 164 16.07 14.64 3.27
CA GLU A 164 16.21 15.81 4.14
C GLU A 164 17.60 15.91 4.76
N PHE A 165 18.22 14.76 5.06
CA PHE A 165 19.60 14.69 5.52
C PHE A 165 20.54 15.21 4.41
N GLU A 166 20.40 14.75 3.17
CA GLU A 166 21.22 15.13 2.01
C GLU A 166 21.18 16.62 1.63
N GLU A 167 20.06 17.31 1.86
CA GLU A 167 19.83 18.70 1.44
C GLU A 167 20.56 19.77 2.29
N ASN A 168 21.26 19.40 3.36
CA ASN A 168 21.89 20.34 4.30
C ASN A 168 23.44 20.23 4.31
N ASP A 169 24.13 21.37 4.23
CA ASP A 169 25.61 21.49 4.24
C ASP A 169 26.24 21.43 5.67
N ASP A 170 25.43 21.17 6.69
CA ASP A 170 25.88 21.16 8.09
C ASP A 170 26.61 19.87 8.51
N SER A 171 27.06 19.80 9.77
CA SER A 171 27.55 18.55 10.36
C SER A 171 26.47 17.46 10.39
N ASP A 172 26.88 16.18 10.31
CA ASP A 172 25.99 15.01 10.37
C ASP A 172 24.94 15.12 11.50
N ASP A 173 25.35 15.57 12.69
CA ASP A 173 24.45 15.69 13.84
C ASP A 173 23.40 16.80 13.68
N SER A 174 23.78 17.96 13.13
CA SER A 174 22.85 19.06 12.85
C SER A 174 21.87 18.70 11.74
N ARG A 175 22.34 18.05 10.67
CA ARG A 175 21.51 17.56 9.55
C ARG A 175 20.46 16.57 10.03
N LEU A 176 20.89 15.60 10.83
CA LEU A 176 20.00 14.62 11.42
C LEU A 176 18.97 15.26 12.35
N GLU A 177 19.39 16.23 13.15
CA GLU A 177 18.51 16.97 14.06
C GLU A 177 17.45 17.78 13.31
N GLY A 178 17.85 18.51 12.25
CA GLY A 178 16.94 19.23 11.38
C GLY A 178 15.90 18.31 10.72
N ALA A 179 16.35 17.18 10.15
CA ALA A 179 15.46 16.19 9.55
C ALA A 179 14.47 15.61 10.57
N CYS A 180 14.96 15.27 11.76
CA CYS A 180 14.14 14.74 12.83
C CYS A 180 13.19 15.77 13.44
N HIS A 181 13.57 17.04 13.50
CA HIS A 181 12.66 18.12 13.90
C HIS A 181 11.50 18.25 12.92
N LYS A 182 11.81 18.17 11.62
CA LYS A 182 10.82 18.34 10.56
C LYS A 182 9.87 17.15 10.43
N PHE A 183 10.37 15.92 10.56
CA PHE A 183 9.59 14.71 10.27
C PHE A 183 9.32 13.82 11.47
N GLY A 184 10.07 13.94 12.57
CA GLY A 184 9.97 13.06 13.74
C GLY A 184 8.59 13.03 14.39
N GLY A 185 7.79 14.09 14.25
CA GLY A 185 6.39 14.15 14.71
C GLY A 185 5.35 13.67 13.70
N LYS A 186 5.75 13.43 12.45
CA LYS A 186 4.82 13.13 11.34
C LYS A 186 4.41 11.66 11.25
N GLY A 187 4.90 10.79 12.14
CA GLY A 187 4.48 9.39 12.20
C GLY A 187 5.30 8.56 13.18
N LEU A 188 4.75 7.44 13.66
CA LEU A 188 5.45 6.52 14.57
C LEU A 188 6.78 6.01 14.01
N ASP A 189 6.84 5.72 12.71
CA ASP A 189 8.05 5.20 12.07
C ASP A 189 9.14 6.27 12.00
N PHE A 190 8.78 7.53 11.71
CA PHE A 190 9.69 8.68 11.80
C PHE A 190 10.17 8.91 13.23
N THR A 191 9.25 8.93 14.20
CA THR A 191 9.61 9.04 15.62
C THR A 191 10.58 7.95 16.00
N ARG A 192 10.30 6.69 15.61
CA ARG A 192 11.14 5.57 15.97
C ARG A 192 12.55 5.66 15.43
N LEU A 193 12.67 6.00 14.15
CA LEU A 193 13.97 6.23 13.52
C LEU A 193 14.72 7.36 14.22
N CYS A 194 14.05 8.49 14.47
CA CYS A 194 14.66 9.66 15.13
C CYS A 194 15.04 9.45 16.59
N LEU A 195 14.36 8.55 17.30
CA LEU A 195 14.72 8.18 18.67
C LEU A 195 15.91 7.22 18.73
N ASN A 196 16.19 6.49 17.66
CA ASN A 196 17.37 5.66 17.53
C ASN A 196 18.43 6.34 16.63
N ARG A 197 18.88 7.54 17.03
CA ARG A 197 19.79 8.40 16.24
C ARG A 197 21.03 7.66 15.74
N THR A 198 21.66 6.84 16.58
CA THR A 198 22.88 6.10 16.22
C THR A 198 22.64 5.11 15.08
N GLU A 199 21.56 4.33 15.17
CA GLU A 199 21.20 3.35 14.15
C GLU A 199 20.69 4.05 12.88
N LEU A 200 19.91 5.12 13.02
CA LEU A 200 19.48 5.93 11.88
C LEU A 200 20.68 6.53 11.14
N LEU A 201 21.65 7.13 11.85
CA LEU A 201 22.85 7.69 11.22
C LEU A 201 23.66 6.61 10.48
N LYS A 202 23.76 5.41 11.05
CA LYS A 202 24.39 4.26 10.38
C LYS A 202 23.64 3.87 9.10
N GLN A 203 22.32 3.80 9.15
CA GLN A 203 21.48 3.49 7.98
C GLN A 203 21.60 4.57 6.90
N LEU A 204 21.58 5.85 7.27
CA LEU A 204 21.75 6.97 6.35
C LEU A 204 23.11 6.95 5.67
N LYS A 205 24.21 6.74 6.42
CA LYS A 205 25.57 6.63 5.87
C LYS A 205 25.72 5.47 4.89
N ASN A 206 25.05 4.35 5.14
CA ASN A 206 25.04 3.22 4.22
C ASN A 206 24.27 3.53 2.93
N LYS A 207 23.25 4.39 3.00
CA LYS A 207 22.40 4.78 1.86
C LYS A 207 23.04 5.86 0.99
N THR A 208 23.65 6.87 1.61
CA THR A 208 24.29 8.02 0.92
C THR A 208 25.55 7.63 0.16
N GLY A 209 26.15 6.47 0.45
CA GLY A 209 27.24 5.90 -0.34
C GLY A 209 26.89 5.53 -1.79
N LEU A 210 25.62 5.65 -2.22
CA LEU A 210 25.15 5.13 -3.51
C LEU A 210 24.61 6.15 -4.53
N VAL A 211 24.29 7.42 -4.21
CA VAL A 211 23.79 8.35 -5.25
C VAL A 211 24.19 9.80 -4.95
N GLY A 212 25.15 10.32 -5.71
CA GLY A 212 25.37 11.75 -5.88
C GLY A 212 24.64 12.23 -7.12
N VAL A 213 23.43 12.76 -6.98
CA VAL A 213 22.81 13.59 -8.02
C VAL A 213 22.16 14.80 -7.36
N GLY A 214 22.87 15.92 -7.40
CA GLY A 214 22.38 17.20 -6.89
C GLY A 214 21.23 17.72 -7.75
N TYR A 215 20.07 17.93 -7.13
CA TYR A 215 18.97 18.68 -7.71
C TYR A 215 18.52 19.76 -6.71
N THR A 216 18.73 21.02 -7.06
CA THR A 216 18.31 22.17 -6.25
C THR A 216 16.94 22.66 -6.70
N GLY A 217 15.99 22.83 -5.75
CA GLY A 217 14.79 23.64 -6.00
C GLY A 217 13.44 23.13 -5.47
N TYR A 218 13.40 22.36 -4.37
CA TYR A 218 12.25 22.07 -3.49
C TYR A 218 12.80 21.19 -2.36
N SER A 219 12.29 21.20 -1.12
CA SER A 219 12.69 20.12 -0.19
C SER A 219 12.03 18.83 -0.67
N HIS A 220 12.78 18.00 -1.39
CA HIS A 220 12.28 16.79 -2.06
C HIS A 220 11.61 15.85 -1.05
N ALA A 221 12.06 15.90 0.20
CA ALA A 221 11.50 15.14 1.31
C ALA A 221 10.04 15.52 1.64
N ASP A 222 9.66 16.81 1.66
CA ASP A 222 8.30 17.23 1.99
C ASP A 222 7.30 16.90 0.87
N HIS A 223 7.73 17.05 -0.39
CA HIS A 223 6.94 16.60 -1.53
C HIS A 223 6.78 15.08 -1.52
N LEU A 224 7.86 14.32 -1.30
CA LEU A 224 7.81 12.86 -1.20
C LEU A 224 6.87 12.43 -0.07
N PHE A 225 6.98 13.02 1.11
CA PHE A 225 6.11 12.75 2.26
C PHE A 225 4.63 13.01 1.93
N LYS A 226 4.30 14.18 1.37
CA LYS A 226 2.93 14.53 0.96
C LYS A 226 2.39 13.59 -0.11
N GLU A 227 3.21 13.22 -1.08
CA GLU A 227 2.83 12.26 -2.12
C GLU A 227 2.61 10.87 -1.53
N GLY A 228 3.47 10.42 -0.61
CA GLY A 228 3.28 9.19 0.16
C GLY A 228 1.94 9.19 0.88
N GLN A 229 1.63 10.24 1.65
CA GLN A 229 0.32 10.38 2.31
C GLN A 229 -0.85 10.32 1.32
N ARG A 230 -0.71 10.98 0.17
CA ARG A 230 -1.73 11.01 -0.90
C ARG A 230 -1.97 9.62 -1.50
N LEU A 231 -0.91 8.82 -1.65
CA LEU A 231 -0.97 7.45 -2.14
C LEU A 231 -1.51 6.45 -1.12
N GLY A 232 -1.79 6.89 0.12
CA GLY A 232 -2.20 6.00 1.22
C GLY A 232 -1.01 5.44 2.00
N GLY A 233 0.18 6.02 1.87
CA GLY A 233 1.28 5.84 2.82
C GLY A 233 0.82 6.39 4.17
N HIS A 234 0.23 5.52 4.98
CA HIS A 234 -0.43 5.89 6.21
C HIS A 234 0.63 6.13 7.30
N PHE A 235 1.09 7.37 7.43
CA PHE A 235 1.89 7.79 8.58
C PHE A 235 0.95 8.34 9.65
N PRO A 236 0.68 7.61 10.73
CA PRO A 236 -0.20 8.08 11.78
C PRO A 236 0.39 9.32 12.46
N LEU A 237 -0.14 10.51 12.14
CA LEU A 237 0.31 11.77 12.75
C LEU A 237 0.18 11.69 14.28
N LEU A 238 1.27 12.03 14.99
CA LEU A 238 1.30 12.00 16.45
C LEU A 238 0.48 13.12 17.12
N GLU A 239 0.07 14.13 16.36
CA GLU A 239 -0.58 15.34 16.87
C GLU A 239 -1.97 15.07 17.48
N ASN A 240 -2.58 13.92 17.17
CA ASN A 240 -3.91 13.52 17.65
C ASN A 240 -3.89 12.28 18.54
N TRP A 241 -2.71 11.87 19.03
CA TRP A 241 -2.61 10.67 19.84
C TRP A 241 -3.05 10.94 21.28
N ASP A 242 -3.78 9.96 21.82
CA ASP A 242 -4.00 9.89 23.24
C ASP A 242 -2.64 9.77 23.97
N PRO A 243 -2.36 10.60 24.98
CA PRO A 243 -1.09 10.57 25.70
C PRO A 243 -0.76 9.21 26.30
N TYR A 244 -1.75 8.43 26.72
CA TYR A 244 -1.56 7.08 27.28
C TYR A 244 -1.22 6.07 26.19
N LEU A 245 -1.83 6.16 25.00
CA LEU A 245 -1.44 5.32 23.85
C LEU A 245 -0.01 5.62 23.37
N LEU A 246 0.38 6.90 23.39
CA LEU A 246 1.75 7.30 23.06
C LEU A 246 2.74 6.82 24.13
N LEU A 247 2.43 7.02 25.42
CA LEU A 247 3.23 6.52 26.54
C LEU A 247 3.43 5.02 26.42
N ALA A 248 2.34 4.31 26.20
CA ALA A 248 2.32 2.89 25.98
C ALA A 248 3.33 2.55 24.87
N TYR A 249 3.12 3.03 23.65
CA TYR A 249 4.03 2.78 22.53
C TYR A 249 5.51 3.02 22.88
N LEU A 250 5.82 4.15 23.52
CA LEU A 250 7.20 4.50 23.90
C LEU A 250 7.81 3.51 24.88
N ILE A 251 7.05 3.03 25.88
CA ILE A 251 7.52 2.02 26.86
C ILE A 251 7.90 0.74 26.15
N THR A 252 7.08 0.27 25.21
CA THR A 252 7.40 -0.98 24.51
C THR A 252 8.57 -0.81 23.55
N ALA A 253 8.60 0.31 22.82
CA ALA A 253 9.58 0.52 21.77
C ALA A 253 10.97 0.91 22.30
N PHE A 254 11.05 1.61 23.44
CA PHE A 254 12.29 2.19 23.95
C PHE A 254 12.55 1.95 25.43
N GLY A 255 11.55 1.49 26.18
CA GLY A 255 11.68 1.27 27.59
C GLY A 255 12.74 0.21 27.91
N LYS A 256 13.59 0.51 28.88
CA LYS A 256 14.63 -0.39 29.38
C LYS A 256 14.30 -0.79 30.83
N GLY A 257 14.46 -2.06 31.16
CA GLY A 257 14.16 -2.57 32.50
C GLY A 257 13.38 -3.88 32.46
N GLY A 258 13.25 -4.53 33.61
CA GLY A 258 12.51 -5.77 33.77
C GLY A 258 11.01 -5.52 33.95
N THR A 259 10.64 -4.47 34.67
CA THR A 259 9.23 -4.09 34.92
C THR A 259 8.78 -2.94 34.02
N ASP A 260 7.46 -2.81 33.80
CA ASP A 260 6.93 -1.73 32.96
C ASP A 260 7.12 -0.33 33.58
N LYS A 261 7.16 -0.26 34.92
CA LYS A 261 7.52 0.96 35.65
C LYS A 261 8.96 1.40 35.37
N GLU A 262 9.92 0.48 35.46
CA GLU A 262 11.33 0.76 35.12
C GLU A 262 11.48 1.20 33.66
N LYS A 263 10.80 0.50 32.75
CA LYS A 263 10.75 0.87 31.33
C LYS A 263 10.20 2.27 31.14
N CYS A 264 9.12 2.62 31.84
CA CYS A 264 8.51 3.95 31.81
C CYS A 264 9.46 5.03 32.33
N GLU A 265 10.08 4.83 33.50
CA GLU A 265 11.02 5.78 34.09
C GLU A 265 12.24 6.00 33.19
N SER A 266 12.72 4.96 32.49
CA SER A 266 13.82 5.07 31.53
C SER A 266 13.54 6.03 30.37
N LEU A 267 12.27 6.26 30.02
CA LEU A 267 11.88 7.21 28.97
C LEU A 267 12.17 8.66 29.34
N GLY A 268 12.26 8.99 30.63
CA GLY A 268 12.61 10.34 31.08
C GLY A 268 13.96 10.81 30.51
N GLY A 269 14.90 9.88 30.32
CA GLY A 269 16.20 10.17 29.68
C GLY A 269 16.11 10.53 28.20
N LEU A 270 15.00 10.22 27.51
CA LEU A 270 14.77 10.55 26.11
C LEU A 270 14.14 11.93 25.92
N CYS A 271 13.73 12.59 27.00
CA CYS A 271 12.98 13.84 26.91
C CYS A 271 13.73 15.02 26.29
N ALA A 272 15.06 15.05 26.44
CA ALA A 272 15.90 16.01 25.74
C ALA A 272 15.77 15.88 24.21
N HIS A 273 15.62 14.65 23.70
CA HIS A 273 15.44 14.39 22.28
C HIS A 273 14.00 14.64 21.82
N PHE A 274 13.00 14.40 22.68
CA PHE A 274 11.58 14.56 22.35
C PHE A 274 11.18 16.03 22.10
N ASN A 275 11.83 16.96 22.79
CA ASN A 275 11.54 18.40 22.69
C ASN A 275 11.66 18.96 21.28
N GLY A 276 12.47 18.33 20.41
CA GLY A 276 12.64 18.72 19.01
C GLY A 276 11.71 18.03 18.03
N LEU A 277 11.08 16.90 18.38
CA LEU A 277 10.40 16.03 17.40
C LEU A 277 8.94 16.40 17.15
N SER A 278 8.18 16.72 18.20
CA SER A 278 6.78 17.12 18.07
C SER A 278 6.24 17.84 19.29
N VAL A 279 5.19 18.65 19.09
CA VAL A 279 4.48 19.31 20.19
C VAL A 279 3.89 18.29 21.17
N THR A 280 3.38 17.16 20.68
CA THR A 280 2.83 16.08 21.52
C THR A 280 3.92 15.45 22.40
N LEU A 281 5.09 15.14 21.84
CA LEU A 281 6.22 14.58 22.58
C LEU A 281 6.82 15.59 23.57
N LYS A 282 6.81 16.88 23.23
CA LYS A 282 7.19 17.95 24.17
C LYS A 282 6.24 18.04 25.37
N ARG A 283 4.92 17.95 25.15
CA ARG A 283 3.93 17.92 26.25
C ARG A 283 4.13 16.70 27.15
N PHE A 284 4.46 15.56 26.55
CA PHE A 284 4.78 14.33 27.27
C PHE A 284 5.95 14.53 28.26
N CYS A 285 6.97 15.31 27.90
CA CYS A 285 8.13 15.56 28.74
C CYS A 285 8.01 16.70 29.75
N GLY A 286 7.01 17.58 29.59
CA GLY A 286 6.83 18.77 30.43
C GLY A 286 7.57 20.00 29.91
N LYS A 287 7.22 21.18 30.44
CA LYS A 287 7.70 22.48 29.93
C LYS A 287 9.21 22.67 30.00
N ASP A 288 9.87 21.99 30.93
CA ASP A 288 11.31 22.06 31.16
C ASP A 288 12.11 20.95 30.45
N GLY A 289 11.43 20.01 29.79
CA GLY A 289 12.08 18.89 29.08
C GLY A 289 12.78 17.89 30.01
N ARG A 290 12.59 17.99 31.33
CA ARG A 290 13.31 17.16 32.33
C ARG A 290 12.61 15.84 32.64
N GLY A 291 11.53 15.52 31.92
CA GLY A 291 10.77 14.29 32.14
C GLY A 291 9.95 14.28 33.41
N ASN A 292 9.73 15.42 34.06
CA ASN A 292 8.89 15.51 35.27
C ASN A 292 7.45 15.04 35.02
N ASN A 293 6.90 15.33 33.84
CA ASN A 293 5.60 14.79 33.41
C ASN A 293 5.65 13.28 33.19
N VAL A 294 6.74 12.76 32.60
CA VAL A 294 6.94 11.31 32.40
C VAL A 294 6.97 10.61 33.73
N LYS A 295 7.78 11.09 34.68
CA LYS A 295 7.86 10.55 36.03
C LYS A 295 6.49 10.51 36.70
N LYS A 296 5.72 11.60 36.64
CA LYS A 296 4.35 11.65 37.17
C LYS A 296 3.43 10.62 36.49
N MET A 297 3.47 10.51 35.15
CA MET A 297 2.69 9.51 34.42
C MET A 297 3.11 8.07 34.77
N CYS A 298 4.40 7.84 35.01
CA CYS A 298 4.96 6.55 35.42
C CYS A 298 4.67 6.20 36.90
N GLU A 299 4.56 7.19 37.78
CA GLU A 299 4.11 7.00 39.17
C GLU A 299 2.62 6.65 39.24
N GLU A 300 1.84 7.10 38.26
CA GLU A 300 0.41 6.79 38.10
C GLU A 300 0.17 5.48 37.32
N PHE A 301 1.23 4.77 36.92
CA PHE A 301 1.22 3.67 35.96
C PHE A 301 0.42 2.42 36.39
N ASP A 302 0.51 2.02 37.66
CA ASP A 302 0.03 0.70 38.12
C ASP A 302 -1.50 0.53 38.14
N TYR A 303 -2.30 1.61 38.27
CA TYR A 303 -3.77 1.52 38.29
C TYR A 303 -4.45 2.44 37.28
N LYS A 304 -3.89 3.62 36.99
CA LYS A 304 -4.58 4.63 36.15
C LYS A 304 -4.28 4.51 34.67
N ILE A 305 -3.36 3.66 34.23
CA ILE A 305 -3.08 3.46 32.80
C ILE A 305 -3.76 2.21 32.28
N TYR A 306 -3.78 1.13 33.07
CA TYR A 306 -4.48 -0.10 32.69
C TYR A 306 -5.98 0.12 32.46
N ASP A 307 -6.66 0.91 33.29
CA ASP A 307 -8.09 1.19 33.13
C ASP A 307 -8.40 1.97 31.84
N PRO A 308 -7.75 3.12 31.54
CA PRO A 308 -7.91 3.80 30.25
C PRO A 308 -7.44 2.97 29.06
N LEU A 309 -6.35 2.21 29.17
CA LEU A 309 -5.90 1.32 28.09
C LEU A 309 -6.92 0.22 27.83
N ASN A 310 -7.54 -0.37 28.86
CA ASN A 310 -8.65 -1.32 28.71
C ASN A 310 -9.89 -0.65 28.08
N GLY A 311 -10.15 0.62 28.42
CA GLY A 311 -11.16 1.44 27.76
C GLY A 311 -10.86 1.64 26.27
N HIS A 312 -9.62 1.98 25.93
CA HIS A 312 -9.14 2.11 24.55
C HIS A 312 -9.15 0.78 23.80
N LEU A 313 -8.83 -0.32 24.48
CA LEU A 313 -8.87 -1.67 23.94
C LEU A 313 -10.30 -2.03 23.53
N THR A 314 -11.24 -1.90 24.47
CA THR A 314 -12.66 -2.20 24.25
C THR A 314 -13.22 -1.31 23.15
N SER A 315 -12.91 0.00 23.20
CA SER A 315 -13.33 0.96 22.18
C SER A 315 -12.75 0.64 20.80
N LEU A 316 -11.47 0.27 20.71
CA LEU A 316 -10.85 -0.11 19.46
C LEU A 316 -11.46 -1.41 18.93
N TYR A 317 -11.63 -2.43 19.76
CA TYR A 317 -12.21 -3.70 19.35
C TYR A 317 -13.62 -3.50 18.78
N GLN A 318 -14.48 -2.74 19.48
CA GLN A 318 -15.82 -2.39 19.00
C GLN A 318 -15.75 -1.63 17.68
N GLU A 319 -14.82 -0.68 17.57
CA GLU A 319 -14.63 0.08 16.35
C GLU A 319 -14.18 -0.81 15.18
N LEU A 320 -13.26 -1.76 15.39
CA LEU A 320 -12.83 -2.73 14.39
C LEU A 320 -13.98 -3.69 14.01
N GLU A 321 -14.80 -4.10 14.98
CA GLU A 321 -16.02 -4.90 14.75
C GLU A 321 -17.02 -4.14 13.89
N ASP A 322 -17.31 -2.89 14.22
CA ASP A 322 -18.16 -2.00 13.44
C ASP A 322 -17.61 -1.78 12.03
N ARG A 323 -16.30 -1.88 11.82
CA ARG A 323 -15.71 -1.85 10.47
C ARG A 323 -15.71 -3.19 9.76
N GLY A 324 -16.18 -4.26 10.40
CA GLY A 324 -16.25 -5.61 9.83
C GLY A 324 -14.88 -6.29 9.77
N LEU A 325 -13.95 -5.91 10.65
CA LEU A 325 -12.62 -6.51 10.77
C LEU A 325 -12.56 -7.63 11.80
N VAL A 326 -13.62 -7.78 12.60
CA VAL A 326 -13.80 -8.89 13.53
C VAL A 326 -14.68 -9.94 12.85
N ASN A 327 -14.16 -11.17 12.73
CA ASN A 327 -14.87 -12.31 12.14
C ASN A 327 -14.62 -13.57 12.99
N GLY A 328 -15.04 -13.50 14.26
CA GLY A 328 -14.57 -14.43 15.28
C GLY A 328 -13.04 -14.40 15.37
N ASN A 329 -12.43 -15.55 15.68
CA ASN A 329 -10.97 -15.71 15.74
C ASN A 329 -10.35 -16.08 14.38
N LYS A 330 -10.92 -15.58 13.27
CA LYS A 330 -10.45 -15.91 11.91
C LYS A 330 -9.93 -14.68 11.18
N THR A 331 -8.79 -14.86 10.53
CA THR A 331 -8.26 -13.92 9.53
C THR A 331 -9.21 -13.83 8.34
N ILE A 332 -9.45 -12.62 7.87
CA ILE A 332 -10.29 -12.36 6.70
C ILE A 332 -9.44 -12.57 5.43
N PRO A 333 -9.87 -13.41 4.47
CA PRO A 333 -9.14 -13.58 3.20
C PRO A 333 -8.97 -12.25 2.46
N TRP A 334 -7.84 -12.06 1.76
CA TRP A 334 -7.49 -10.81 1.08
C TRP A 334 -8.60 -10.27 0.17
N VAL A 335 -9.22 -11.15 -0.61
CA VAL A 335 -10.31 -10.82 -1.54
C VAL A 335 -11.58 -10.32 -0.83
N ASN A 336 -11.73 -10.66 0.45
CA ASN A 336 -12.86 -10.25 1.27
C ASN A 336 -12.57 -8.99 2.10
N LEU A 337 -11.31 -8.59 2.25
CA LEU A 337 -10.96 -7.35 2.95
C LEU A 337 -11.61 -6.13 2.30
N THR A 338 -11.78 -6.09 0.97
CA THR A 338 -12.48 -4.99 0.28
C THR A 338 -13.95 -4.83 0.69
N LYS A 339 -14.56 -5.85 1.30
CA LYS A 339 -15.96 -5.82 1.76
C LYS A 339 -16.11 -5.16 3.13
N THR A 340 -15.02 -4.91 3.83
CA THR A 340 -15.04 -4.21 5.12
C THR A 340 -15.38 -2.73 4.93
N ARG A 341 -15.86 -2.09 5.99
CA ARG A 341 -16.28 -0.68 6.01
C ARG A 341 -15.13 0.28 6.35
N VAL A 342 -13.89 -0.17 6.21
CA VAL A 342 -12.69 0.64 6.42
C VAL A 342 -12.50 1.55 5.22
N THR A 343 -12.38 2.85 5.49
CA THR A 343 -12.05 3.87 4.49
C THR A 343 -10.57 4.26 4.59
N HIS A 344 -10.04 4.88 3.54
CA HIS A 344 -8.68 5.43 3.54
C HIS A 344 -8.41 6.41 4.71
N ARG A 345 -9.44 7.09 5.21
CA ARG A 345 -9.34 8.01 6.36
C ARG A 345 -9.25 7.27 7.69
N ASP A 346 -9.78 6.05 7.75
CA ASP A 346 -9.72 5.22 8.95
C ASP A 346 -8.32 4.66 9.16
N CYS A 347 -7.62 4.30 8.07
CA CYS A 347 -6.33 3.61 8.12
C CYS A 347 -5.27 4.30 8.99
N PRO A 348 -4.89 5.58 8.80
CA PRO A 348 -3.88 6.21 9.66
C PRO A 348 -4.25 6.18 11.14
N ARG A 349 -5.53 6.40 11.48
CA ARG A 349 -5.96 6.49 12.87
C ARG A 349 -6.11 5.11 13.54
N LEU A 350 -6.60 4.12 12.81
CA LEU A 350 -6.77 2.77 13.36
C LEU A 350 -5.44 2.02 13.40
N GLU A 351 -4.58 2.17 12.39
CA GLU A 351 -3.24 1.57 12.37
C GLU A 351 -2.40 2.08 13.53
N ALA A 352 -2.47 3.39 13.82
CA ALA A 352 -1.88 4.00 15.02
C ALA A 352 -2.24 3.22 16.29
N LYS A 353 -3.54 3.10 16.57
CA LYS A 353 -4.04 2.45 17.78
C LYS A 353 -3.66 0.96 17.79
N CYS A 354 -3.77 0.28 16.66
CA CYS A 354 -3.37 -1.12 16.51
C CYS A 354 -1.88 -1.31 16.77
N LYS A 355 -0.99 -0.51 16.18
CA LYS A 355 0.45 -0.54 16.48
C LYS A 355 0.66 -0.35 17.98
N ALA A 356 0.13 0.74 18.55
CA ALA A 356 0.30 1.08 19.96
C ALA A 356 -0.11 -0.06 20.90
N LEU A 357 -1.30 -0.64 20.70
CA LEU A 357 -1.87 -1.65 21.60
C LEU A 357 -1.34 -3.06 21.34
N THR A 358 -0.97 -3.41 20.10
CA THR A 358 -0.33 -4.71 19.81
C THR A 358 1.04 -4.80 20.48
N TYR A 359 1.77 -3.67 20.55
CA TYR A 359 3.02 -3.59 21.32
C TYR A 359 2.81 -3.88 22.83
N PHE A 360 1.60 -3.69 23.37
CA PHE A 360 1.25 -4.03 24.76
C PHE A 360 0.87 -5.50 24.97
N ASN A 361 1.03 -6.35 23.95
CA ASN A 361 0.53 -7.72 23.96
C ASN A 361 -0.96 -7.80 24.34
N ALA A 362 -1.73 -6.79 23.93
CA ALA A 362 -3.16 -6.76 24.15
C ALA A 362 -3.83 -7.98 23.49
N THR A 363 -4.38 -8.88 24.30
CA THR A 363 -5.02 -10.10 23.82
C THR A 363 -6.28 -9.77 23.01
N GLY A 364 -6.54 -10.55 21.97
CA GLY A 364 -7.74 -10.40 21.12
C GLY A 364 -7.66 -9.33 20.03
N LEU A 365 -6.62 -8.49 19.99
CA LEU A 365 -6.44 -7.51 18.90
C LEU A 365 -5.56 -8.00 17.75
N GLU A 366 -4.77 -9.06 17.91
CA GLU A 366 -3.84 -9.56 16.88
C GLU A 366 -4.54 -9.73 15.53
N ILE A 367 -5.60 -10.55 15.47
CA ILE A 367 -6.31 -10.84 14.22
C ILE A 367 -7.06 -9.62 13.66
N PRO A 368 -7.86 -8.87 14.44
CA PRO A 368 -8.51 -7.65 13.94
C PRO A 368 -7.53 -6.61 13.40
N CYS A 369 -6.38 -6.42 14.07
CA CYS A 369 -5.35 -5.50 13.62
C CYS A 369 -4.61 -6.01 12.38
N GLU A 370 -4.33 -7.31 12.27
CA GLU A 370 -3.82 -7.92 11.04
C GLU A 370 -4.77 -7.69 9.85
N ASN A 371 -6.07 -7.90 10.05
CA ASN A 371 -7.09 -7.62 9.03
C ASN A 371 -7.11 -6.14 8.64
N LEU A 372 -6.96 -5.23 9.62
CA LEU A 372 -6.85 -3.79 9.37
C LEU A 372 -5.63 -3.48 8.50
N PHE A 373 -4.44 -3.95 8.89
CA PHE A 373 -3.20 -3.72 8.14
C PHE A 373 -3.30 -4.27 6.72
N GLY A 374 -3.86 -5.47 6.55
CA GLY A 374 -4.13 -6.04 5.24
C GLY A 374 -5.05 -5.15 4.40
N ARG A 375 -6.16 -4.67 4.97
CA ARG A 375 -7.10 -3.81 4.25
C ARG A 375 -6.47 -2.47 3.87
N CYS A 376 -5.72 -1.85 4.77
CA CYS A 376 -5.07 -0.58 4.51
C CYS A 376 -3.93 -0.71 3.49
N TYR A 377 -3.18 -1.80 3.55
CA TYR A 377 -2.19 -2.11 2.52
C TYR A 377 -2.84 -2.33 1.14
N GLN A 378 -3.99 -3.01 1.09
CA GLN A 378 -4.76 -3.18 -0.13
C GLN A 378 -5.24 -1.82 -0.70
N ASP A 379 -5.67 -0.89 0.15
CA ASP A 379 -6.06 0.48 -0.28
C ASP A 379 -4.84 1.23 -0.84
N TYR A 380 -3.70 1.17 -0.16
CA TYR A 380 -2.43 1.76 -0.61
C TYR A 380 -1.99 1.23 -1.99
N LEU A 381 -1.96 -0.09 -2.16
CA LEU A 381 -1.59 -0.73 -3.44
C LEU A 381 -2.55 -0.31 -4.57
N ASN A 382 -3.85 -0.31 -4.29
CA ASN A 382 -4.87 0.12 -5.24
C ASN A 382 -4.70 1.58 -5.68
N ARG A 383 -4.46 2.49 -4.72
CA ARG A 383 -4.24 3.91 -5.02
C ARG A 383 -2.96 4.15 -5.80
N THR A 384 -1.89 3.45 -5.43
CA THR A 384 -0.60 3.53 -6.14
C THR A 384 -0.77 3.11 -7.60
N ALA A 385 -1.45 1.99 -7.86
CA ALA A 385 -1.75 1.55 -9.22
C ALA A 385 -2.64 2.52 -9.99
N ILE A 386 -3.67 3.08 -9.34
CA ILE A 386 -4.53 4.10 -9.95
C ILE A 386 -3.71 5.34 -10.34
N LYS A 387 -2.83 5.83 -9.47
CA LYS A 387 -2.00 7.01 -9.78
C LYS A 387 -0.94 6.75 -10.85
N GLU A 388 -0.39 5.54 -10.89
CA GLU A 388 0.49 5.12 -11.98
C GLU A 388 -0.26 5.16 -13.32
N LEU A 389 -1.47 4.58 -13.39
CA LEU A 389 -2.28 4.58 -14.60
C LEU A 389 -2.78 5.99 -14.98
N GLU A 390 -3.20 6.80 -14.01
CA GLU A 390 -3.62 8.19 -14.24
C GLU A 390 -2.55 9.01 -14.98
N HIS A 391 -1.27 8.78 -14.65
CA HIS A 391 -0.16 9.48 -15.31
C HIS A 391 -0.18 9.29 -16.83
N TYR A 392 -0.45 8.07 -17.30
CA TYR A 392 -0.53 7.73 -18.72
C TYR A 392 -1.89 8.05 -19.36
N MET A 393 -2.90 8.32 -18.52
CA MET A 393 -4.28 8.56 -18.93
C MET A 393 -4.65 10.06 -18.97
N ARG A 394 -3.70 10.96 -18.71
CA ARG A 394 -3.91 12.42 -18.74
C ARG A 394 -4.62 12.89 -20.01
N GLY A 395 -5.56 13.81 -19.85
CA GLY A 395 -6.39 14.32 -20.94
C GLY A 395 -7.49 13.36 -21.39
N SER A 396 -7.63 12.18 -20.78
CA SER A 396 -8.65 11.17 -21.13
C SER A 396 -9.65 10.88 -20.00
N LEU A 397 -9.55 11.58 -18.86
CA LEU A 397 -10.26 11.25 -17.62
C LEU A 397 -11.36 12.26 -17.24
N GLY A 398 -11.56 13.33 -18.01
CA GLY A 398 -12.51 14.38 -17.64
C GLY A 398 -13.99 13.96 -17.53
N ARG A 399 -14.75 14.68 -16.71
CA ARG A 399 -16.14 14.36 -16.32
C ARG A 399 -17.08 14.32 -17.52
N GLU A 400 -16.97 15.30 -18.44
CA GLU A 400 -17.68 15.31 -19.73
C GLU A 400 -17.34 14.09 -20.61
N LYS A 401 -16.14 13.52 -20.44
CA LYS A 401 -15.64 12.36 -21.19
C LYS A 401 -16.13 11.04 -20.57
N LEU A 402 -16.54 11.02 -19.30
CA LEU A 402 -16.97 9.79 -18.60
C LEU A 402 -18.50 9.64 -18.40
N LYS A 403 -19.28 10.72 -18.45
CA LYS A 403 -20.74 10.71 -18.18
C LYS A 403 -21.65 9.96 -19.18
N TYR A 404 -21.17 9.60 -20.37
CA TYR A 404 -22.02 8.96 -21.41
C TYR A 404 -21.63 7.49 -21.67
N LYS A 405 -22.62 6.58 -21.75
CA LYS A 405 -22.47 5.15 -22.07
C LYS A 405 -21.58 4.86 -23.30
N LYS A 406 -21.56 5.76 -24.29
CA LYS A 406 -20.69 5.63 -25.48
C LYS A 406 -19.25 6.11 -25.25
N ARG A 407 -18.95 6.97 -24.26
CA ARG A 407 -17.61 7.55 -24.01
C ARG A 407 -16.80 6.85 -22.91
N GLY A 408 -17.44 6.03 -22.07
CA GLY A 408 -16.72 4.99 -21.33
C GLY A 408 -15.86 4.09 -22.25
N SER A 409 -16.21 4.01 -23.54
CA SER A 409 -15.40 3.34 -24.56
C SER A 409 -14.06 4.04 -24.85
N ALA A 410 -13.96 5.37 -24.78
CA ALA A 410 -12.73 6.10 -25.10
C ALA A 410 -11.70 5.94 -23.98
N CYS A 411 -12.10 6.14 -22.72
CA CYS A 411 -11.23 5.85 -21.57
C CYS A 411 -10.82 4.37 -21.57
N THR A 412 -11.77 3.44 -21.75
CA THR A 412 -11.42 2.01 -21.74
C THR A 412 -10.55 1.59 -22.91
N THR A 413 -10.68 2.24 -24.08
CA THR A 413 -9.78 2.01 -25.24
C THR A 413 -8.39 2.52 -24.92
N LYS A 414 -8.26 3.75 -24.42
CA LYS A 414 -6.95 4.31 -24.09
C LYS A 414 -6.28 3.56 -22.95
N LEU A 415 -7.04 3.21 -21.91
CA LEU A 415 -6.55 2.39 -20.80
C LEU A 415 -6.11 1.01 -21.29
N ARG A 416 -6.79 0.44 -22.28
CA ARG A 416 -6.34 -0.83 -22.89
C ARG A 416 -4.98 -0.69 -23.57
N GLU A 417 -4.74 0.41 -24.29
CA GLU A 417 -3.42 0.70 -24.89
C GLU A 417 -2.35 0.86 -23.82
N VAL A 418 -2.63 1.63 -22.76
CA VAL A 418 -1.72 1.81 -21.61
C VAL A 418 -1.41 0.46 -20.96
N CYS A 419 -2.45 -0.33 -20.65
CA CYS A 419 -2.31 -1.65 -20.05
C CYS A 419 -1.52 -2.64 -20.93
N TYR A 420 -1.61 -2.50 -22.24
CA TYR A 420 -0.81 -3.30 -23.17
C TYR A 420 0.66 -2.89 -23.15
N LEU A 421 0.97 -1.60 -23.10
CA LEU A 421 2.34 -1.10 -22.98
C LEU A 421 2.96 -1.38 -21.60
N HIS A 422 2.14 -1.41 -20.56
CA HIS A 422 2.53 -1.63 -19.16
C HIS A 422 2.12 -3.00 -18.63
N HIS A 423 2.13 -4.02 -19.49
CA HIS A 423 1.79 -5.40 -19.10
C HIS A 423 2.82 -6.04 -18.15
N ASN A 424 4.00 -5.45 -18.00
CA ASN A 424 4.99 -5.78 -16.97
C ASN A 424 4.77 -4.99 -15.66
N GLY A 425 3.64 -4.27 -15.54
CA GLY A 425 3.29 -3.51 -14.34
C GLY A 425 3.09 -4.40 -13.12
N SER A 426 3.02 -3.76 -11.95
CA SER A 426 2.74 -4.45 -10.69
C SER A 426 1.40 -5.19 -10.72
N GLU A 427 1.23 -6.23 -9.91
CA GLU A 427 -0.04 -6.96 -9.78
C GLU A 427 -1.27 -6.04 -9.61
N PRO A 428 -1.23 -5.00 -8.75
CA PRO A 428 -2.31 -4.03 -8.63
C PRO A 428 -2.63 -3.31 -9.95
N VAL A 429 -1.62 -2.96 -10.75
CA VAL A 429 -1.81 -2.36 -12.09
C VAL A 429 -2.48 -3.36 -13.03
N LEU A 430 -2.06 -4.63 -13.02
CA LEU A 430 -2.67 -5.68 -13.82
C LEU A 430 -4.13 -5.93 -13.43
N GLU A 431 -4.46 -5.93 -12.14
CA GLU A 431 -5.84 -5.99 -11.65
C GLU A 431 -6.68 -4.84 -12.24
N LYS A 432 -6.16 -3.59 -12.19
CA LYS A 432 -6.84 -2.43 -12.79
C LYS A 432 -7.01 -2.57 -14.31
N CYS A 433 -6.07 -3.22 -14.99
CA CYS A 433 -6.15 -3.51 -16.42
C CYS A 433 -7.20 -4.58 -16.78
N LEU A 434 -7.56 -5.47 -15.85
CA LEU A 434 -8.61 -6.46 -16.07
C LEU A 434 -10.03 -5.87 -16.00
N TYR A 435 -10.23 -4.78 -15.26
CA TYR A 435 -11.54 -4.12 -15.09
C TYR A 435 -11.57 -2.70 -15.63
N LEU A 436 -11.18 -2.53 -16.90
CA LEU A 436 -11.04 -1.23 -17.57
C LEU A 436 -12.17 -0.24 -17.26
N GLY A 437 -13.43 -0.69 -17.30
CA GLY A 437 -14.59 0.17 -17.03
C GLY A 437 -14.66 0.66 -15.58
N ARG A 438 -14.41 -0.23 -14.61
CA ARG A 438 -14.35 0.14 -13.18
C ARG A 438 -13.17 1.08 -12.92
N THR A 439 -12.00 0.74 -13.42
CA THR A 439 -10.77 1.54 -13.28
C THR A 439 -10.94 2.94 -13.84
N CYS A 440 -11.54 3.08 -15.03
CA CYS A 440 -11.88 4.38 -15.61
C CYS A 440 -12.81 5.22 -14.71
N MET A 441 -13.80 4.60 -14.07
CA MET A 441 -14.68 5.29 -13.11
C MET A 441 -13.96 5.67 -11.81
N GLU A 442 -12.99 4.87 -11.37
CA GLU A 442 -12.15 5.18 -10.21
C GLU A 442 -11.24 6.37 -10.49
N MET A 443 -10.42 6.30 -11.56
CA MET A 443 -9.56 7.40 -12.00
C MET A 443 -10.35 8.69 -12.26
N GLY A 444 -11.53 8.58 -12.88
CA GLY A 444 -12.39 9.73 -13.14
C GLY A 444 -12.86 10.45 -11.88
N ARG A 445 -13.26 9.69 -10.85
CA ARG A 445 -13.67 10.27 -9.56
C ARG A 445 -12.51 10.92 -8.83
N ASP A 446 -11.33 10.33 -8.91
CA ASP A 446 -10.11 10.88 -8.33
C ASP A 446 -9.72 12.21 -8.98
N VAL A 447 -9.77 12.28 -10.32
CA VAL A 447 -9.53 13.52 -11.07
C VAL A 447 -10.58 14.58 -10.75
N GLU A 448 -11.85 14.21 -10.67
CA GLU A 448 -12.93 15.12 -10.30
C GLU A 448 -12.71 15.75 -8.92
N TYR A 449 -12.35 14.92 -7.93
CA TYR A 449 -12.02 15.40 -6.59
C TYR A 449 -10.84 16.39 -6.61
N GLU A 450 -9.78 16.11 -7.39
CA GLU A 450 -8.65 17.02 -7.54
C GLU A 450 -9.05 18.33 -8.24
N CYS A 451 -9.93 18.29 -9.24
CA CYS A 451 -10.45 19.48 -9.90
C CYS A 451 -11.24 20.37 -8.93
N ASP A 452 -12.13 19.78 -8.12
CA ASP A 452 -12.91 20.52 -7.11
C ASP A 452 -11.98 21.16 -6.06
N LYS A 453 -11.00 20.40 -5.57
CA LYS A 453 -10.00 20.92 -4.62
C LYS A 453 -9.14 22.05 -5.22
N LEU A 454 -8.73 21.91 -6.48
CA LEU A 454 -8.02 22.97 -7.21
C LEU A 454 -8.86 24.25 -7.28
N LEU A 455 -10.16 24.13 -7.58
CA LEU A 455 -11.06 25.27 -7.61
C LEU A 455 -11.20 25.91 -6.23
N GLU A 456 -11.39 25.13 -5.16
CA GLU A 456 -11.48 25.65 -3.80
C GLU A 456 -10.24 26.48 -3.41
N GLU A 457 -9.05 25.97 -3.73
CA GLU A 457 -7.78 26.62 -3.43
C GLU A 457 -7.52 27.89 -4.28
N THR A 458 -8.27 28.08 -5.37
CA THR A 458 -8.19 29.32 -6.18
C THR A 458 -8.86 30.51 -5.50
N PHE A 459 -9.72 30.31 -4.49
CA PHE A 459 -10.43 31.40 -3.80
C PHE A 459 -9.57 32.13 -2.75
N VAL A 460 -8.29 31.78 -2.60
CA VAL A 460 -7.35 32.49 -1.72
C VAL A 460 -7.13 33.92 -2.24
N ARG A 461 -7.46 34.92 -1.41
CA ARG A 461 -7.42 36.36 -1.78
C ARG A 461 -6.01 36.89 -2.03
N LYS A 462 -5.03 36.44 -1.25
CA LYS A 462 -3.61 36.84 -1.34
C LYS A 462 -2.75 35.57 -1.32
N PRO A 463 -2.57 34.90 -2.46
CA PRO A 463 -1.76 33.69 -2.51
C PRO A 463 -0.29 34.03 -2.28
N SER A 464 0.45 33.14 -1.60
CA SER A 464 1.92 33.21 -1.58
C SER A 464 2.49 32.68 -2.89
N LYS A 465 3.78 32.96 -3.16
CA LYS A 465 4.49 32.39 -4.31
C LYS A 465 4.43 30.86 -4.30
N ASP A 466 4.65 30.25 -3.13
CA ASP A 466 4.57 28.80 -2.97
C ASP A 466 3.18 28.24 -3.28
N HIS A 467 2.12 28.95 -2.85
CA HIS A 467 0.74 28.57 -3.17
C HIS A 467 0.49 28.63 -4.68
N CYS A 468 0.99 29.67 -5.35
CA CYS A 468 0.90 29.83 -6.78
C CYS A 468 1.64 28.74 -7.56
N ASP A 469 2.88 28.43 -7.17
CA ASP A 469 3.69 27.39 -7.80
C ASP A 469 3.06 26.00 -7.61
N ASN A 470 2.57 25.70 -6.41
CA ASN A 470 1.88 24.44 -6.12
C ASN A 470 0.62 24.27 -6.98
N LEU A 471 -0.22 25.30 -7.01
CA LEU A 471 -1.49 25.25 -7.74
C LEU A 471 -1.27 25.18 -9.25
N ARG A 472 -0.25 25.86 -9.78
CA ARG A 472 0.16 25.74 -11.18
C ARG A 472 0.60 24.31 -11.53
N ASN A 473 1.52 23.73 -10.75
CA ASN A 473 2.01 22.37 -11.01
C ASN A 473 0.87 21.33 -10.97
N ARG A 474 -0.06 21.46 -10.03
CA ARG A 474 -1.24 20.59 -9.95
C ARG A 474 -2.22 20.82 -11.11
N TYR A 475 -2.40 22.05 -11.56
CA TYR A 475 -3.23 22.35 -12.73
C TYR A 475 -2.59 21.84 -14.03
N GLU A 476 -1.27 21.93 -14.21
CA GLU A 476 -0.58 21.30 -15.35
C GLU A 476 -0.79 19.78 -15.36
N LYS A 477 -0.90 19.16 -14.18
CA LYS A 477 -1.14 17.73 -14.03
C LYS A 477 -2.60 17.31 -14.33
N TYR A 478 -3.59 18.08 -13.89
CA TYR A 478 -5.02 17.67 -13.92
C TYR A 478 -5.95 18.57 -14.76
N GLY A 479 -5.55 19.80 -15.05
CA GLY A 479 -6.40 20.84 -15.64
C GLY A 479 -6.95 20.49 -17.03
N GLY A 480 -6.22 19.67 -17.80
CA GLY A 480 -6.69 19.15 -19.09
C GLY A 480 -7.88 18.18 -18.99
N ASP A 481 -8.12 17.62 -17.81
CA ASP A 481 -9.25 16.73 -17.51
C ASP A 481 -10.36 17.43 -16.72
N CYS A 482 -10.14 18.61 -16.15
CA CYS A 482 -11.19 19.35 -15.47
C CYS A 482 -12.22 19.93 -16.45
N ASP A 483 -13.45 20.15 -15.99
CA ASP A 483 -14.52 20.75 -16.80
C ASP A 483 -14.24 22.26 -17.02
N SER A 484 -14.96 22.91 -17.95
CA SER A 484 -14.73 24.31 -18.32
C SER A 484 -14.78 25.27 -17.12
N TRP A 485 -15.71 25.07 -16.21
CA TRP A 485 -15.85 25.87 -14.98
C TRP A 485 -14.59 25.88 -14.12
N HIS A 486 -13.96 24.72 -13.90
CA HIS A 486 -12.71 24.64 -13.13
C HIS A 486 -11.57 25.38 -13.83
N ARG A 487 -11.51 25.30 -15.17
CA ARG A 487 -10.50 26.00 -15.98
C ARG A 487 -10.66 27.53 -15.88
N GLU A 488 -11.89 28.03 -15.90
CA GLU A 488 -12.18 29.46 -15.74
C GLU A 488 -11.78 29.98 -14.35
N GLY A 489 -12.05 29.20 -13.31
CA GLY A 489 -11.61 29.49 -11.93
C GLY A 489 -10.09 29.60 -11.83
N TYR A 490 -9.35 28.63 -12.41
CA TYR A 490 -7.89 28.67 -12.44
C TYR A 490 -7.35 29.86 -13.24
N ASN A 491 -7.88 30.15 -14.43
CA ASN A 491 -7.42 31.28 -15.25
C ASN A 491 -7.58 32.63 -14.51
N SER A 492 -8.68 32.78 -13.77
CA SER A 492 -8.93 33.96 -12.93
C SER A 492 -7.93 34.08 -11.78
N PHE A 493 -7.48 32.96 -11.24
CA PHE A 493 -6.46 32.89 -10.18
C PHE A 493 -5.05 33.11 -10.70
N ARG A 494 -4.71 32.58 -11.88
CA ARG A 494 -3.40 32.75 -12.52
C ARG A 494 -3.03 34.23 -12.66
N ALA A 495 -3.98 35.08 -13.07
CA ALA A 495 -3.78 36.52 -13.17
C ALA A 495 -3.45 37.20 -11.82
N ARG A 496 -3.81 36.59 -10.69
CA ARG A 496 -3.42 37.05 -9.35
C ARG A 496 -2.01 36.58 -8.98
N CYS A 497 -1.64 35.36 -9.38
CA CYS A 497 -0.30 34.82 -9.17
C CYS A 497 0.78 35.52 -9.96
N GLU A 498 0.46 36.10 -11.12
CA GLU A 498 1.40 36.92 -11.91
C GLU A 498 1.78 38.25 -11.22
N LYS A 499 1.08 38.60 -10.12
CA LYS A 499 1.33 39.81 -9.32
C LYS A 499 2.07 39.54 -8.02
N VAL A 500 2.39 38.28 -7.72
CA VAL A 500 3.11 37.79 -6.54
C VAL A 500 4.50 37.37 -6.98
#